data_AF-A0A5B1B9C5-F1
#
_entry.id   AF-A0A5B1B9C5-F1
#
_cell.length_a   1.000
_cell.length_b   1.000
_cell.length_c   1.000
_cell.angle_alpha   90.00
_cell.angle_beta   90.00
_cell.angle_gamma   90.00
#
_symmetry.space_group_name_H-M   'P 1'
#
loop_
_entity.id
_entity.type
_entity.pdbx_description
1 polymer ?
#
loop_
_entity_poly.entity_id
_entity_poly.type
_entity_poly.pdbx_seq_one_letter_code
_entity_poly.pdbx_strand_id
1 'polypeptide(L)'
;MKMIQAYWIIIMTIPLKMARLLMNQRMNKTNPIKIKVMRTKFIIAFFLTMSAISFAQETPKKALKAASKALKSGDFEIANDALKAAEGQLDAADDKMKAQYYFIKAQVSSATSDKSLEKIEASAKAYMKTLEIEKKSGNSKYTEQANTGLQTLRQALVEDAIEDQKTGNNKSAAEKLYLGYKTNKADTTYLYYAASNAVNAKEYDAALSYYNELVDLGFDGVEEQFFAVDKETGKEELFTSKDLMNLSVKAGTHIKPETRKTDSKKSEITKNIALIYISQGKDEEALKAMEAAKKENPDDTSLMQAEADMFYKLGNIAKYKEIVEKIVAKDPENADLLYNLGVSAARLGNNDQALEYYKNALKIKPDYASAQINIASIILSGEQAIVEEMNGLGTSSKDYKKYDVLKQKRQDLYKSVVPYLEGAIKSTPDNIEAIRTLMNIFYQLDDPKAEEMKNKLKALEGGN
;
A
#
# COMPACT_ATOMS: atom_id res chain seq x y z
N MET A 1 -58.81 -18.21 34.17
CA MET A 1 -58.72 -16.87 34.83
C MET A 1 -58.96 -15.81 33.76
N LYS A 2 -59.44 -14.60 34.11
CA LYS A 2 -59.77 -13.50 33.18
C LYS A 2 -58.50 -12.85 32.57
N MET A 3 -58.43 -12.15 31.43
CA MET A 3 -59.17 -11.98 30.13
C MET A 3 -58.12 -11.31 29.16
N ILE A 4 -58.32 -10.67 27.99
CA ILE A 4 -59.44 -10.18 27.15
C ILE A 4 -58.95 -10.03 25.67
N GLN A 5 -59.86 -9.97 24.67
CA GLN A 5 -59.75 -9.40 23.28
C GLN A 5 -58.43 -9.55 22.45
N ALA A 6 -58.41 -9.86 21.14
CA ALA A 6 -59.40 -10.23 20.11
C ALA A 6 -58.61 -10.89 18.92
N TYR A 7 -59.07 -11.17 17.70
CA TYR A 7 -60.33 -10.94 16.95
C TYR A 7 -60.54 -12.12 15.95
N TRP A 8 -61.40 -11.99 14.92
CA TRP A 8 -61.84 -13.05 13.98
C TRP A 8 -61.57 -12.61 12.51
N ILE A 9 -61.31 -13.44 11.49
CA ILE A 9 -61.75 -14.80 11.08
C ILE A 9 -63.08 -14.84 10.27
N ILE A 10 -62.91 -15.11 8.96
CA ILE A 10 -63.85 -15.64 7.94
C ILE A 10 -65.12 -14.81 7.61
N ILE A 11 -65.30 -14.55 6.31
CA ILE A 11 -66.59 -14.19 5.68
C ILE A 11 -66.94 -15.29 4.68
N MET A 12 -68.19 -15.76 4.73
CA MET A 12 -68.74 -16.72 3.77
C MET A 12 -70.17 -16.31 3.38
N THR A 13 -70.53 -16.53 2.11
CA THR A 13 -71.90 -16.51 1.54
C THR A 13 -72.70 -15.19 1.52
N ILE A 14 -73.45 -15.02 0.42
CA ILE A 14 -74.34 -13.90 0.11
C ILE A 14 -75.78 -14.26 0.54
N PRO A 15 -76.60 -13.28 0.96
CA PRO A 15 -78.02 -13.30 0.64
C PRO A 15 -78.54 -11.99 0.02
N LEU A 16 -79.39 -12.09 -0.99
CA LEU A 16 -80.13 -10.95 -1.56
C LEU A 16 -81.20 -10.48 -0.56
N LYS A 17 -81.11 -9.25 -0.02
CA LYS A 17 -82.25 -8.59 0.66
C LYS A 17 -82.10 -7.07 0.89
N MET A 18 -82.29 -6.25 -0.15
CA MET A 18 -82.93 -4.93 0.00
C MET A 18 -83.50 -4.39 -1.32
N ALA A 19 -84.52 -5.08 -1.83
CA ALA A 19 -85.29 -4.68 -3.01
C ALA A 19 -86.78 -4.47 -2.66
N ARG A 20 -87.07 -3.53 -1.77
CA ARG A 20 -88.42 -2.97 -1.50
C ARG A 20 -88.33 -1.74 -0.59
N LEU A 21 -89.36 -0.89 -0.69
CA LEU A 21 -89.59 0.33 0.10
C LEU A 21 -88.56 1.46 -0.17
N LEU A 22 -88.91 2.64 -0.68
CA LEU A 22 -90.23 3.21 -0.98
C LEU A 22 -90.28 3.87 -2.37
N MET A 23 -91.30 3.55 -3.16
CA MET A 23 -91.89 4.56 -4.04
C MET A 23 -92.74 5.49 -3.16
N ASN A 24 -92.46 6.80 -3.15
CA ASN A 24 -93.53 7.78 -3.04
C ASN A 24 -93.14 9.14 -3.62
N GLN A 25 -94.16 9.91 -3.99
CA GLN A 25 -94.13 11.33 -4.38
C GLN A 25 -93.32 11.74 -5.63
N ARG A 26 -94.04 11.65 -6.75
CA ARG A 26 -94.34 12.76 -7.69
C ARG A 26 -93.21 13.76 -8.08
N MET A 27 -93.03 13.83 -9.40
CA MET A 27 -92.37 14.88 -10.20
C MET A 27 -92.33 16.30 -9.59
N ASN A 28 -91.16 16.95 -9.69
CA ASN A 28 -91.05 18.13 -10.57
C ASN A 28 -89.60 18.43 -11.04
N LYS A 29 -89.54 18.88 -12.30
CA LYS A 29 -88.49 19.59 -13.08
C LYS A 29 -87.27 20.10 -12.25
N THR A 30 -86.00 19.92 -12.66
CA THR A 30 -85.41 20.51 -13.89
C THR A 30 -84.05 19.87 -14.34
N ASN A 31 -83.64 20.19 -15.58
CA ASN A 31 -82.29 20.13 -16.19
C ASN A 31 -81.52 18.78 -16.36
N PRO A 32 -81.30 18.31 -17.62
CA PRO A 32 -80.66 17.01 -17.91
C PRO A 32 -79.17 17.09 -18.32
N ILE A 33 -78.23 17.27 -17.37
CA ILE A 33 -76.78 17.18 -17.66
C ILE A 33 -76.03 16.36 -16.58
N LYS A 34 -75.96 15.02 -16.74
CA LYS A 34 -74.94 14.17 -16.04
C LYS A 34 -74.75 12.73 -16.51
N ILE A 35 -75.62 12.15 -17.34
CA ILE A 35 -75.59 10.71 -17.69
C ILE A 35 -74.35 10.29 -18.50
N LYS A 36 -73.78 11.19 -19.33
CA LYS A 36 -72.65 10.86 -20.23
C LYS A 36 -71.29 10.64 -19.50
N VAL A 37 -71.18 10.97 -18.21
CA VAL A 37 -69.90 10.92 -17.46
C VAL A 37 -69.65 9.56 -16.77
N MET A 38 -70.70 8.87 -16.33
CA MET A 38 -70.54 7.63 -15.54
C MET A 38 -70.04 6.44 -16.37
N ARG A 39 -70.55 6.25 -17.60
CA ARG A 39 -70.08 5.16 -18.48
C ARG A 39 -68.60 5.31 -18.82
N THR A 40 -68.13 6.52 -19.10
CA THR A 40 -66.71 6.79 -19.40
C THR A 40 -65.82 6.47 -18.19
N LYS A 41 -66.24 6.82 -16.96
CA LYS A 41 -65.46 6.48 -15.75
C LYS A 41 -65.40 4.97 -15.48
N PHE A 42 -66.48 4.23 -15.73
CA PHE A 42 -66.45 2.76 -15.63
C PHE A 42 -65.59 2.09 -16.71
N ILE A 43 -65.63 2.58 -17.96
CA ILE A 43 -64.76 2.08 -19.03
C ILE A 43 -63.29 2.39 -18.73
N ILE A 44 -62.96 3.60 -18.26
CA ILE A 44 -61.59 3.95 -17.84
C ILE A 44 -61.14 3.10 -16.65
N ALA A 45 -62.00 2.84 -15.65
CA ALA A 45 -61.68 1.94 -14.54
C ALA A 45 -61.43 0.50 -15.01
N PHE A 46 -62.22 0.00 -15.97
CA PHE A 46 -62.05 -1.36 -16.53
C PHE A 46 -60.76 -1.47 -17.36
N PHE A 47 -60.40 -0.44 -18.13
CA PHE A 47 -59.12 -0.35 -18.82
C PHE A 47 -57.93 -0.22 -17.84
N LEU A 48 -58.09 0.49 -16.73
CA LEU A 48 -57.07 0.58 -15.67
C LEU A 48 -56.86 -0.75 -14.93
N THR A 49 -57.91 -1.57 -14.76
CA THR A 49 -57.73 -2.93 -14.25
C THR A 49 -57.11 -3.87 -15.30
N MET A 50 -57.42 -3.71 -16.59
CA MET A 50 -56.78 -4.50 -17.66
C MET A 50 -55.30 -4.12 -17.89
N SER A 51 -54.91 -2.85 -17.69
CA SER A 51 -53.49 -2.47 -17.71
C SER A 51 -52.74 -3.02 -16.50
N ALA A 52 -53.35 -3.02 -15.31
CA ALA A 52 -52.76 -3.67 -14.11
C ALA A 52 -52.56 -5.19 -14.30
N ILE A 53 -53.51 -5.89 -14.93
CA ILE A 53 -53.39 -7.33 -15.22
C ILE A 53 -52.23 -7.63 -16.21
N SER A 54 -51.95 -6.72 -17.15
CA SER A 54 -50.86 -6.89 -18.12
C SER A 54 -49.48 -6.96 -17.44
N PHE A 55 -49.22 -6.10 -16.44
CA PHE A 55 -47.97 -6.14 -15.67
C PHE A 55 -47.93 -7.29 -14.65
N ALA A 56 -49.08 -7.70 -14.12
CA ALA A 56 -49.20 -8.86 -13.23
C ALA A 56 -48.96 -10.23 -13.92
N GLN A 57 -48.60 -10.26 -15.21
CA GLN A 57 -48.28 -11.47 -15.97
C GLN A 57 -46.92 -11.44 -16.69
N GLU A 58 -46.02 -10.52 -16.34
CA GLU A 58 -44.60 -10.59 -16.70
C GLU A 58 -43.93 -11.72 -15.90
N THR A 59 -43.89 -12.93 -16.47
CA THR A 59 -43.05 -14.01 -15.94
C THR A 59 -41.57 -13.70 -16.19
N PRO A 60 -40.60 -14.26 -15.42
CA PRO A 60 -39.19 -13.90 -15.56
C PRO A 60 -38.70 -14.12 -17.01
N LYS A 61 -39.19 -15.18 -17.66
CA LYS A 61 -38.92 -15.52 -19.06
C LYS A 61 -39.39 -14.46 -20.08
N LYS A 62 -40.46 -13.70 -19.78
CA LYS A 62 -40.91 -12.57 -20.62
C LYS A 62 -40.02 -11.36 -20.42
N ALA A 63 -39.84 -10.94 -19.16
CA ALA A 63 -39.02 -9.80 -18.78
C ALA A 63 -37.56 -9.95 -19.28
N LEU A 64 -36.95 -11.13 -19.09
CA LEU A 64 -35.63 -11.45 -19.63
C LEU A 64 -35.56 -11.43 -21.16
N LYS A 65 -36.65 -11.79 -21.86
CA LYS A 65 -36.72 -11.69 -23.33
C LYS A 65 -36.87 -10.23 -23.79
N ALA A 66 -37.58 -9.39 -23.03
CA ALA A 66 -37.66 -7.96 -23.28
C ALA A 66 -36.29 -7.30 -23.07
N ALA A 67 -35.63 -7.57 -21.93
CA ALA A 67 -34.28 -7.08 -21.64
C ALA A 67 -33.26 -7.53 -22.71
N SER A 68 -33.30 -8.80 -23.12
CA SER A 68 -32.47 -9.34 -24.22
C SER A 68 -32.70 -8.64 -25.57
N LYS A 69 -33.90 -8.10 -25.81
CA LYS A 69 -34.23 -7.37 -27.04
C LYS A 69 -33.77 -5.92 -26.95
N ALA A 70 -34.08 -5.24 -25.85
CA ALA A 70 -33.72 -3.84 -25.61
C ALA A 70 -32.18 -3.66 -25.64
N LEU A 71 -31.44 -4.54 -24.96
CA LEU A 71 -29.97 -4.57 -25.01
C LEU A 71 -29.42 -4.70 -26.44
N LYS A 72 -30.01 -5.56 -27.28
CA LYS A 72 -29.64 -5.72 -28.69
C LYS A 72 -30.00 -4.52 -29.58
N SER A 73 -30.90 -3.65 -29.13
CA SER A 73 -31.25 -2.39 -29.78
C SER A 73 -30.45 -1.20 -29.23
N GLY A 74 -29.54 -1.40 -28.27
CA GLY A 74 -28.81 -0.32 -27.59
C GLY A 74 -29.66 0.44 -26.56
N ASP A 75 -30.86 -0.05 -26.24
CA ASP A 75 -31.78 0.58 -25.31
C ASP A 75 -31.52 0.06 -23.89
N PHE A 76 -30.52 0.64 -23.25
CA PHE A 76 -30.05 0.20 -21.94
C PHE A 76 -31.01 0.59 -20.80
N GLU A 77 -31.85 1.61 -20.99
CA GLU A 77 -32.85 2.03 -20.01
C GLU A 77 -34.02 1.02 -19.97
N ILE A 78 -34.62 0.69 -21.13
CA ILE A 78 -35.65 -0.36 -21.20
C ILE A 78 -35.06 -1.73 -20.82
N ALA A 79 -33.79 -2.01 -21.13
CA ALA A 79 -33.14 -3.24 -20.69
C ALA A 79 -33.00 -3.31 -19.16
N ASN A 80 -32.66 -2.21 -18.51
CA ASN A 80 -32.55 -2.11 -17.04
C ASN A 80 -33.92 -2.23 -16.36
N ASP A 81 -34.97 -1.60 -16.88
CA ASP A 81 -36.32 -1.72 -16.32
C ASP A 81 -36.91 -3.13 -16.50
N ALA A 82 -36.67 -3.77 -17.64
CA ALA A 82 -37.01 -5.18 -17.84
C ALA A 82 -36.20 -6.13 -16.95
N LEU A 83 -34.97 -5.76 -16.54
CA LEU A 83 -34.24 -6.49 -15.49
C LEU A 83 -34.87 -6.30 -14.11
N LYS A 84 -35.25 -5.07 -13.70
CA LYS A 84 -35.94 -4.83 -12.42
C LYS A 84 -37.23 -5.66 -12.31
N ALA A 85 -38.00 -5.75 -13.40
CA ALA A 85 -39.20 -6.59 -13.48
C ALA A 85 -38.91 -8.10 -13.31
N ALA A 86 -37.77 -8.59 -13.82
CA ALA A 86 -37.33 -9.98 -13.62
C ALA A 86 -36.77 -10.25 -12.21
N GLU A 87 -36.11 -9.26 -11.59
CA GLU A 87 -35.43 -9.38 -10.29
C GLU A 87 -36.42 -9.72 -9.15
N GLY A 88 -37.59 -9.08 -9.14
CA GLY A 88 -38.64 -9.34 -8.13
C GLY A 88 -39.31 -10.73 -8.19
N GLN A 89 -38.94 -11.59 -9.15
CA GLN A 89 -39.39 -12.99 -9.25
C GLN A 89 -38.20 -13.96 -9.40
N LEU A 90 -36.97 -13.50 -9.22
CA LEU A 90 -35.75 -14.23 -9.57
C LEU A 90 -35.55 -15.50 -8.73
N ASP A 91 -35.91 -15.49 -7.45
CA ASP A 91 -35.72 -16.65 -6.55
C ASP A 91 -36.45 -17.90 -7.05
N ALA A 92 -37.67 -17.74 -7.58
CA ALA A 92 -38.50 -18.80 -8.13
C ALA A 92 -38.11 -19.25 -9.56
N ALA A 93 -37.14 -18.57 -10.18
CA ALA A 93 -36.68 -18.91 -11.53
C ALA A 93 -35.69 -20.09 -11.54
N ASP A 94 -35.61 -20.82 -12.65
CA ASP A 94 -34.60 -21.87 -12.83
C ASP A 94 -33.18 -21.30 -13.04
N ASP A 95 -32.16 -22.14 -12.87
CA ASP A 95 -30.76 -21.71 -12.98
C ASP A 95 -30.39 -21.17 -14.38
N LYS A 96 -31.10 -21.56 -15.45
CA LYS A 96 -30.87 -21.03 -16.81
C LYS A 96 -31.44 -19.62 -16.95
N MET A 97 -32.58 -19.34 -16.31
CA MET A 97 -33.13 -17.99 -16.20
C MET A 97 -32.28 -17.11 -15.26
N LYS A 98 -31.77 -17.65 -14.15
CA LYS A 98 -30.86 -16.94 -13.24
C LYS A 98 -29.53 -16.58 -13.92
N ALA A 99 -28.92 -17.52 -14.64
CA ALA A 99 -27.74 -17.23 -15.47
C ALA A 99 -28.04 -16.18 -16.56
N GLN A 100 -29.17 -16.30 -17.28
CA GLN A 100 -29.58 -15.29 -18.26
C GLN A 100 -29.80 -13.89 -17.63
N TYR A 101 -30.38 -13.83 -16.43
CA TYR A 101 -30.57 -12.58 -15.70
C TYR A 101 -29.24 -11.89 -15.40
N TYR A 102 -28.31 -12.58 -14.75
CA TYR A 102 -27.03 -11.98 -14.38
C TYR A 102 -26.18 -11.65 -15.61
N PHE A 103 -26.25 -12.44 -16.69
CA PHE A 103 -25.55 -12.14 -17.93
C PHE A 103 -26.03 -10.83 -18.56
N ILE A 104 -27.34 -10.64 -18.68
CA ILE A 104 -27.92 -9.40 -19.23
C ILE A 104 -27.65 -8.22 -18.29
N LYS A 105 -27.74 -8.41 -16.96
CA LYS A 105 -27.38 -7.38 -15.97
C LYS A 105 -25.93 -6.93 -16.13
N ALA A 106 -25.01 -7.87 -16.33
CA ALA A 106 -23.61 -7.57 -16.58
C ALA A 106 -23.41 -6.74 -17.86
N GLN A 107 -24.02 -7.15 -18.97
CA GLN A 107 -23.93 -6.44 -20.26
C GLN A 107 -24.54 -5.03 -20.21
N VAL A 108 -25.70 -4.86 -19.57
CA VAL A 108 -26.32 -3.54 -19.35
C VAL A 108 -25.41 -2.65 -18.49
N SER A 109 -24.82 -3.19 -17.42
CA SER A 109 -23.86 -2.45 -16.58
C SER A 109 -22.51 -2.18 -17.25
N SER A 110 -22.08 -2.95 -18.24
CA SER A 110 -20.89 -2.62 -19.06
C SER A 110 -21.17 -1.43 -20.00
N ALA A 111 -22.41 -1.31 -20.47
CA ALA A 111 -22.81 -0.41 -21.56
C ALA A 111 -23.23 1.00 -21.12
N THR A 112 -23.25 1.28 -19.81
CA THR A 112 -23.52 2.64 -19.29
C THR A 112 -22.46 3.65 -19.76
N SER A 113 -22.86 4.90 -19.94
CA SER A 113 -21.95 6.04 -20.13
C SER A 113 -21.13 6.34 -18.87
N ASP A 114 -21.71 6.07 -17.70
CA ASP A 114 -21.01 5.99 -16.42
C ASP A 114 -19.99 4.84 -16.46
N LYS A 115 -18.71 5.20 -16.33
CA LYS A 115 -17.54 4.30 -16.24
C LYS A 115 -16.89 4.29 -14.86
N SER A 116 -17.59 4.73 -13.82
CA SER A 116 -17.09 4.66 -12.45
C SER A 116 -16.80 3.21 -12.03
N LEU A 117 -15.82 3.06 -11.12
CA LEU A 117 -15.38 1.75 -10.62
C LEU A 117 -16.52 0.92 -10.03
N GLU A 118 -17.55 1.58 -9.47
CA GLU A 118 -18.77 0.94 -8.98
C GLU A 118 -19.53 0.20 -10.10
N LYS A 119 -19.69 0.79 -11.29
CA LYS A 119 -20.39 0.14 -12.41
C LYS A 119 -19.57 -1.00 -13.01
N ILE A 120 -18.25 -0.82 -13.08
CA ILE A 120 -17.32 -1.86 -13.53
C ILE A 120 -17.36 -3.05 -12.55
N GLU A 121 -17.34 -2.82 -11.23
CA GLU A 121 -17.49 -3.89 -10.24
C GLU A 121 -18.88 -4.53 -10.30
N ALA A 122 -19.97 -3.76 -10.45
CA ALA A 122 -21.32 -4.30 -10.57
C ALA A 122 -21.46 -5.22 -11.80
N SER A 123 -20.88 -4.81 -12.94
CA SER A 123 -20.83 -5.63 -14.16
C SER A 123 -19.99 -6.90 -13.96
N ALA A 124 -18.80 -6.77 -13.36
CA ALA A 124 -17.93 -7.91 -13.07
C ALA A 124 -18.59 -8.92 -12.11
N LYS A 125 -19.20 -8.46 -11.01
CA LYS A 125 -19.99 -9.28 -10.07
C LYS A 125 -21.10 -10.05 -10.78
N ALA A 126 -21.77 -9.43 -11.74
CA ALA A 126 -22.84 -10.08 -12.50
C ALA A 126 -22.32 -11.13 -13.52
N TYR A 127 -21.20 -10.88 -14.22
CA TYR A 127 -20.56 -11.93 -15.04
C TYR A 127 -20.05 -13.09 -14.16
N MET A 128 -19.39 -12.82 -13.04
CA MET A 128 -18.94 -13.85 -12.10
C MET A 128 -20.11 -14.68 -11.56
N LYS A 129 -21.25 -14.06 -11.23
CA LYS A 129 -22.46 -14.76 -10.78
C LYS A 129 -23.08 -15.62 -11.88
N THR A 130 -23.00 -15.19 -13.14
CA THR A 130 -23.39 -16.00 -14.31
C THR A 130 -22.56 -17.29 -14.36
N LEU A 131 -21.23 -17.18 -14.26
CA LEU A 131 -20.29 -18.30 -14.28
C LEU A 131 -20.52 -19.26 -13.11
N GLU A 132 -20.77 -18.75 -11.90
CA GLU A 132 -21.11 -19.54 -10.71
C GLU A 132 -22.35 -20.42 -10.94
N ILE A 133 -23.42 -19.83 -11.48
CA ILE A 133 -24.70 -20.51 -11.71
C ILE A 133 -24.59 -21.54 -12.85
N GLU A 134 -23.91 -21.20 -13.95
CA GLU A 134 -23.70 -22.14 -15.06
C GLU A 134 -22.84 -23.33 -14.63
N LYS A 135 -21.71 -23.09 -13.94
CA LYS A 135 -20.85 -24.14 -13.38
C LYS A 135 -21.60 -25.05 -12.40
N LYS A 136 -22.47 -24.49 -11.54
CA LYS A 136 -23.27 -25.26 -10.58
C LYS A 136 -24.35 -26.12 -11.26
N SER A 137 -24.93 -25.64 -12.36
CA SER A 137 -26.05 -26.29 -13.06
C SER A 137 -25.63 -27.21 -14.22
N GLY A 138 -24.33 -27.36 -14.48
CA GLY A 138 -23.81 -28.13 -15.62
C GLY A 138 -24.16 -27.50 -16.98
N ASN A 139 -24.42 -26.19 -16.99
CA ASN A 139 -24.72 -25.39 -18.17
C ASN A 139 -23.47 -24.60 -18.60
N SER A 140 -23.45 -24.09 -19.83
CA SER A 140 -22.31 -23.31 -20.37
C SER A 140 -22.72 -22.29 -21.44
N LYS A 141 -24.02 -21.98 -21.55
CA LYS A 141 -24.61 -21.17 -22.62
C LYS A 141 -24.07 -19.72 -22.67
N TYR A 142 -23.71 -19.17 -21.51
CA TYR A 142 -23.20 -17.79 -21.38
C TYR A 142 -21.72 -17.74 -20.96
N THR A 143 -21.15 -18.87 -20.55
CA THR A 143 -19.81 -18.99 -19.95
C THR A 143 -18.70 -18.37 -20.80
N GLU A 144 -18.65 -18.67 -22.09
CA GLU A 144 -17.67 -18.08 -23.03
C GLU A 144 -17.81 -16.55 -23.07
N GLN A 145 -19.02 -16.06 -23.32
CA GLN A 145 -19.33 -14.63 -23.44
C GLN A 145 -19.10 -13.85 -22.14
N ALA A 146 -19.35 -14.49 -20.98
CA ALA A 146 -19.07 -13.91 -19.66
C ALA A 146 -17.56 -13.85 -19.37
N ASN A 147 -16.79 -14.86 -19.79
CA ASN A 147 -15.33 -14.81 -19.69
C ASN A 147 -14.73 -13.72 -20.59
N THR A 148 -15.21 -13.58 -21.83
CA THR A 148 -14.83 -12.46 -22.71
C THR A 148 -15.18 -11.11 -22.09
N GLY A 149 -16.41 -10.97 -21.54
CA GLY A 149 -16.83 -9.75 -20.84
C GLY A 149 -15.90 -9.39 -19.67
N LEU A 150 -15.56 -10.36 -18.82
CA LEU A 150 -14.59 -10.14 -17.73
C LEU A 150 -13.18 -9.80 -18.23
N GLN A 151 -12.74 -10.36 -19.36
CA GLN A 151 -11.45 -10.02 -19.97
C GLN A 151 -11.43 -8.57 -20.48
N THR A 152 -12.49 -8.12 -21.17
CA THR A 152 -12.61 -6.72 -21.61
C THR A 152 -12.67 -5.76 -20.43
N LEU A 153 -13.37 -6.09 -19.34
CA LEU A 153 -13.37 -5.27 -18.13
C LEU A 153 -11.99 -5.22 -17.46
N ARG A 154 -11.25 -6.34 -17.39
CA ARG A 154 -9.86 -6.34 -16.89
C ARG A 154 -8.95 -5.46 -17.72
N GLN A 155 -9.03 -5.54 -19.05
CA GLN A 155 -8.20 -4.73 -19.93
C GLN A 155 -8.43 -3.23 -19.68
N ALA A 156 -9.69 -2.79 -19.65
CA ALA A 156 -10.04 -1.39 -19.35
C ALA A 156 -9.54 -0.95 -17.97
N LEU A 157 -9.69 -1.79 -16.93
CA LEU A 157 -9.19 -1.49 -15.58
C LEU A 157 -7.66 -1.35 -15.53
N VAL A 158 -6.91 -2.12 -16.33
CA VAL A 158 -5.45 -2.05 -16.41
C VAL A 158 -5.00 -0.81 -17.18
N GLU A 159 -5.64 -0.50 -18.30
CA GLU A 159 -5.38 0.72 -19.09
C GLU A 159 -5.63 1.99 -18.25
N ASP A 160 -6.77 2.03 -17.53
CA ASP A 160 -7.12 3.10 -16.60
C ASP A 160 -6.15 3.19 -15.39
N ALA A 161 -5.69 2.05 -14.84
CA ALA A 161 -4.76 2.03 -13.71
C ALA A 161 -3.35 2.49 -14.10
N ILE A 162 -2.93 2.23 -15.35
CA ILE A 162 -1.67 2.75 -15.91
C ILE A 162 -1.74 4.27 -16.07
N GLU A 163 -2.89 4.84 -16.44
CA GLU A 163 -3.07 6.30 -16.53
C GLU A 163 -3.15 6.96 -15.14
N ASP A 164 -3.82 6.33 -14.18
CA ASP A 164 -3.75 6.73 -12.77
C ASP A 164 -2.30 6.77 -12.26
N GLN A 165 -1.50 5.73 -12.56
CA GLN A 165 -0.11 5.67 -12.11
C GLN A 165 0.74 6.80 -12.70
N LYS A 166 0.58 7.13 -14.00
CA LYS A 166 1.25 8.29 -14.64
C LYS A 166 0.84 9.62 -14.01
N THR A 167 -0.42 9.76 -13.61
CA THR A 167 -0.97 10.97 -12.98
C THR A 167 -0.76 11.01 -11.45
N GLY A 168 -0.12 10.00 -10.87
CA GLY A 168 0.16 9.90 -9.43
C GLY A 168 -1.01 9.41 -8.57
N ASN A 169 -2.16 9.07 -9.18
CA ASN A 169 -3.38 8.57 -8.55
C ASN A 169 -3.27 7.08 -8.12
N ASN A 170 -2.17 6.73 -7.43
CA ASN A 170 -1.83 5.37 -7.03
C ASN A 170 -2.98 4.66 -6.26
N LYS A 171 -3.85 5.41 -5.55
CA LYS A 171 -5.02 4.83 -4.87
C LYS A 171 -5.99 4.19 -5.86
N SER A 172 -6.43 4.92 -6.88
CA SER A 172 -7.41 4.40 -7.83
C SER A 172 -6.79 3.32 -8.73
N ALA A 173 -5.48 3.42 -9.04
CA ALA A 173 -4.73 2.34 -9.66
C ALA A 173 -4.79 1.04 -8.83
N ALA A 174 -4.53 1.11 -7.51
CA ALA A 174 -4.61 -0.04 -6.62
C ALA A 174 -6.02 -0.66 -6.56
N GLU A 175 -7.05 0.18 -6.46
CA GLU A 175 -8.46 -0.25 -6.42
C GLU A 175 -8.90 -0.93 -7.74
N LYS A 176 -8.49 -0.38 -8.89
CA LYS A 176 -8.74 -0.95 -10.23
C LYS A 176 -8.02 -2.27 -10.45
N LEU A 177 -6.74 -2.36 -10.07
CA LEU A 177 -5.94 -3.58 -10.17
C LEU A 177 -6.47 -4.69 -9.25
N TYR A 178 -6.84 -4.37 -8.01
CA TYR A 178 -7.44 -5.34 -7.09
C TYR A 178 -8.82 -5.82 -7.56
N LEU A 179 -9.62 -4.94 -8.20
CA LEU A 179 -10.83 -5.40 -8.89
C LEU A 179 -10.50 -6.34 -10.05
N GLY A 180 -9.47 -6.03 -10.85
CA GLY A 180 -8.95 -6.89 -11.92
C GLY A 180 -8.65 -8.31 -11.41
N TYR A 181 -7.83 -8.41 -10.35
CA TYR A 181 -7.56 -9.65 -9.63
C TYR A 181 -8.83 -10.39 -9.17
N LYS A 182 -9.77 -9.67 -8.52
CA LYS A 182 -11.03 -10.27 -8.05
C LYS A 182 -11.85 -10.94 -9.16
N THR A 183 -11.73 -10.49 -10.42
CA THR A 183 -12.39 -11.14 -11.57
C THR A 183 -11.69 -12.39 -12.11
N ASN A 184 -10.42 -12.61 -11.75
CA ASN A 184 -9.64 -13.80 -12.11
C ASN A 184 -8.57 -14.09 -11.05
N LYS A 185 -8.93 -14.74 -9.95
CA LYS A 185 -8.00 -15.05 -8.85
C LYS A 185 -6.85 -16.00 -9.21
N ALA A 186 -6.84 -16.59 -10.40
CA ALA A 186 -5.70 -17.36 -10.91
C ALA A 186 -4.56 -16.48 -11.43
N ASP A 187 -4.81 -15.19 -11.68
CA ASP A 187 -3.82 -14.20 -12.13
C ASP A 187 -3.48 -13.25 -10.98
N THR A 188 -2.53 -13.66 -10.15
CA THR A 188 -2.04 -12.93 -8.97
C THR A 188 -1.20 -11.70 -9.31
N THR A 189 -0.80 -11.53 -10.57
CA THR A 189 -0.01 -10.40 -11.07
C THR A 189 -0.68 -9.06 -10.72
N TYR A 190 -2.00 -8.97 -10.92
CA TYR A 190 -2.78 -7.77 -10.59
C TYR A 190 -2.83 -7.50 -9.07
N LEU A 191 -2.79 -8.53 -8.22
CA LEU A 191 -2.77 -8.38 -6.76
C LEU A 191 -1.41 -7.83 -6.28
N TYR A 192 -0.30 -8.29 -6.88
CA TYR A 192 1.04 -7.73 -6.64
C TYR A 192 1.14 -6.25 -7.02
N TYR A 193 0.67 -5.88 -8.22
CA TYR A 193 0.66 -4.47 -8.62
C TYR A 193 -0.34 -3.62 -7.82
N ALA A 194 -1.46 -4.19 -7.36
CA ALA A 194 -2.37 -3.51 -6.43
C ALA A 194 -1.72 -3.24 -5.06
N ALA A 195 -0.97 -4.21 -4.51
CA ALA A 195 -0.24 -4.06 -3.26
C ALA A 195 0.82 -2.96 -3.33
N SER A 196 1.60 -2.94 -4.43
CA SER A 196 2.61 -1.90 -4.69
C SER A 196 1.99 -0.50 -4.82
N ASN A 197 0.92 -0.36 -5.61
CA ASN A 197 0.20 0.91 -5.74
C ASN A 197 -0.45 1.37 -4.40
N ALA A 198 -0.94 0.44 -3.58
CA ALA A 198 -1.47 0.76 -2.25
C ALA A 198 -0.36 1.30 -1.29
N VAL A 199 0.88 0.79 -1.37
CA VAL A 199 2.03 1.37 -0.64
C VAL A 199 2.32 2.79 -1.11
N ASN A 200 2.38 3.02 -2.43
CA ASN A 200 2.61 4.35 -2.99
C ASN A 200 1.51 5.36 -2.60
N ALA A 201 0.27 4.89 -2.48
CA ALA A 201 -0.87 5.66 -1.99
C ALA A 201 -0.89 5.86 -0.46
N LYS A 202 -0.02 5.17 0.29
CA LYS A 202 -0.01 5.06 1.77
C LYS A 202 -1.27 4.42 2.36
N GLU A 203 -2.00 3.65 1.55
CA GLU A 203 -3.17 2.85 1.94
C GLU A 203 -2.71 1.54 2.61
N TYR A 204 -1.98 1.69 3.73
CA TYR A 204 -1.16 0.65 4.34
C TYR A 204 -1.92 -0.60 4.76
N ASP A 205 -3.13 -0.49 5.31
CA ASP A 205 -3.92 -1.68 5.71
C ASP A 205 -4.45 -2.45 4.47
N ALA A 206 -4.69 -1.77 3.35
CA ALA A 206 -5.01 -2.43 2.08
C ALA A 206 -3.77 -3.10 1.47
N ALA A 207 -2.62 -2.43 1.49
CA ALA A 207 -1.35 -3.01 1.06
C ALA A 207 -0.98 -4.28 1.85
N LEU A 208 -1.12 -4.26 3.18
CA LEU A 208 -0.93 -5.45 4.03
C LEU A 208 -1.92 -6.57 3.68
N SER A 209 -3.19 -6.25 3.47
CA SER A 209 -4.20 -7.23 3.05
C SER A 209 -3.81 -7.92 1.74
N TYR A 210 -3.38 -7.15 0.74
CA TYR A 210 -2.99 -7.67 -0.57
C TYR A 210 -1.68 -8.46 -0.53
N TYR A 211 -0.67 -8.00 0.22
CA TYR A 211 0.58 -8.74 0.38
C TYR A 211 0.42 -10.03 1.19
N ASN A 212 -0.41 -10.05 2.23
CA ASN A 212 -0.69 -11.28 2.97
C ASN A 212 -1.47 -12.29 2.11
N GLU A 213 -2.43 -11.85 1.29
CA GLU A 213 -3.09 -12.75 0.33
C GLU A 213 -2.11 -13.33 -0.72
N LEU A 214 -1.08 -12.58 -1.15
CA LEU A 214 -0.01 -13.13 -2.01
C LEU A 214 0.85 -14.18 -1.30
N VAL A 215 1.16 -13.98 -0.02
CA VAL A 215 1.90 -14.93 0.81
C VAL A 215 1.09 -16.21 1.05
N ASP A 216 -0.20 -16.09 1.37
CA ASP A 216 -1.12 -17.23 1.54
C ASP A 216 -1.31 -18.03 0.23
N LEU A 217 -1.29 -17.36 -0.91
CA LEU A 217 -1.30 -17.99 -2.24
C LEU A 217 0.07 -18.56 -2.66
N GLY A 218 1.13 -18.37 -1.87
CA GLY A 218 2.48 -18.85 -2.15
C GLY A 218 3.18 -18.17 -3.33
N PHE A 219 2.67 -17.01 -3.78
CA PHE A 219 3.15 -16.30 -4.97
C PHE A 219 4.65 -15.97 -4.87
N ASP A 220 5.40 -16.31 -5.92
CA ASP A 220 6.83 -16.04 -6.02
C ASP A 220 7.21 -15.00 -7.08
N GLY A 221 6.29 -14.64 -7.99
CA GLY A 221 6.55 -13.70 -9.08
C GLY A 221 7.69 -14.12 -10.02
N VAL A 222 7.98 -15.42 -10.13
CA VAL A 222 9.05 -15.93 -10.99
C VAL A 222 8.52 -16.22 -12.40
N GLU A 223 8.92 -15.40 -13.36
CA GLU A 223 8.57 -15.55 -14.78
C GLU A 223 9.65 -16.35 -15.52
N GLU A 224 9.26 -17.21 -16.49
CA GLU A 224 10.20 -17.80 -17.45
C GLU A 224 10.41 -16.86 -18.63
N GLN A 225 11.67 -16.53 -18.91
CA GLN A 225 12.08 -15.70 -20.04
C GLN A 225 12.79 -16.56 -21.10
N PHE A 226 12.33 -16.47 -22.35
CA PHE A 226 12.77 -17.33 -23.45
C PHE A 226 13.70 -16.57 -24.37
N PHE A 227 14.99 -16.90 -24.37
CA PHE A 227 16.00 -16.20 -25.17
C PHE A 227 16.51 -17.10 -26.28
N ALA A 228 16.84 -16.53 -27.44
CA ALA A 228 17.66 -17.21 -28.44
C ALA A 228 18.54 -16.20 -29.17
N VAL A 229 19.65 -16.66 -29.76
CA VAL A 229 20.58 -15.81 -30.50
C VAL A 229 20.18 -15.79 -31.97
N ASP A 230 19.88 -14.62 -32.51
CA ASP A 230 19.70 -14.39 -33.94
C ASP A 230 21.00 -14.73 -34.70
N LYS A 231 20.85 -15.44 -35.80
CA LYS A 231 21.97 -16.08 -36.51
C LYS A 231 22.68 -15.14 -37.49
N GLU A 232 22.04 -14.06 -37.94
CA GLU A 232 22.64 -13.10 -38.88
C GLU A 232 23.39 -11.99 -38.14
N THR A 233 22.83 -11.49 -37.05
CA THR A 233 23.39 -10.41 -36.23
C THR A 233 24.24 -10.91 -35.06
N GLY A 234 24.07 -12.17 -34.64
CA GLY A 234 24.74 -12.74 -33.46
C GLY A 234 24.25 -12.18 -32.12
N LYS A 235 23.13 -11.45 -32.10
CA LYS A 235 22.54 -10.84 -30.90
C LYS A 235 21.54 -11.78 -30.24
N GLU A 236 21.36 -11.62 -28.94
CA GLU A 236 20.31 -12.32 -28.19
C GLU A 236 18.98 -11.55 -28.26
N GLU A 237 17.89 -12.27 -28.55
CA GLU A 237 16.52 -11.76 -28.60
C GLU A 237 15.63 -12.46 -27.57
N LEU A 238 14.70 -11.70 -26.97
CA LEU A 238 13.71 -12.18 -26.01
C LEU A 238 12.38 -12.50 -26.72
N PHE A 239 11.88 -13.71 -26.52
CA PHE A 239 10.65 -14.21 -27.10
C PHE A 239 9.50 -14.17 -26.08
N THR A 240 8.33 -13.75 -26.55
CA THR A 240 7.08 -13.70 -25.75
C THR A 240 6.51 -15.10 -25.43
N SER A 241 7.00 -16.16 -26.07
CA SER A 241 6.71 -17.53 -25.67
C SER A 241 7.79 -18.52 -26.11
N LYS A 242 7.87 -19.64 -25.36
CA LYS A 242 8.74 -20.78 -25.66
C LYS A 242 8.49 -21.36 -27.05
N ASP A 243 7.25 -21.37 -27.52
CA ASP A 243 6.87 -21.90 -28.83
C ASP A 243 7.32 -20.99 -29.98
N LEU A 244 7.30 -19.66 -29.80
CA LEU A 244 7.85 -18.73 -30.79
C LEU A 244 9.38 -18.82 -30.88
N MET A 245 10.06 -18.92 -29.72
CA MET A 245 11.50 -19.19 -29.66
C MET A 245 11.86 -20.51 -30.39
N ASN A 246 11.15 -21.60 -30.06
CA ASN A 246 11.33 -22.91 -30.69
C ASN A 246 11.03 -22.87 -32.20
N LEU A 247 10.05 -22.08 -32.65
CA LEU A 247 9.70 -21.92 -34.05
C LEU A 247 10.81 -21.18 -34.83
N SER A 248 11.36 -20.09 -34.30
CA SER A 248 12.49 -19.37 -34.90
C SER A 248 13.76 -20.23 -34.97
N VAL A 249 14.05 -21.01 -33.93
CA VAL A 249 15.16 -21.98 -33.94
C VAL A 249 14.92 -23.09 -34.97
N LYS A 250 13.70 -23.61 -35.07
CA LYS A 250 13.32 -24.62 -36.08
C LYS A 250 13.33 -24.07 -37.52
N ALA A 251 13.02 -22.79 -37.70
CA ALA A 251 13.17 -22.08 -38.97
C ALA A 251 14.64 -21.80 -39.33
N GLY A 252 15.56 -21.97 -38.38
CA GLY A 252 17.00 -21.78 -38.58
C GLY A 252 17.45 -20.32 -38.63
N THR A 253 16.57 -19.37 -38.28
CA THR A 253 16.92 -17.94 -38.09
C THR A 253 17.59 -17.70 -36.75
N HIS A 254 17.26 -18.51 -35.74
CA HIS A 254 17.83 -18.41 -34.39
C HIS A 254 18.59 -19.69 -34.00
N ILE A 255 19.52 -19.54 -33.07
CA ILE A 255 20.35 -20.61 -32.48
C ILE A 255 20.44 -20.41 -30.96
N LYS A 256 20.98 -21.41 -30.23
CA LYS A 256 21.18 -21.35 -28.77
C LYS A 256 19.92 -20.91 -27.97
N PRO A 257 18.79 -21.63 -28.06
CA PRO A 257 17.65 -21.35 -27.18
C PRO A 257 18.02 -21.56 -25.71
N GLU A 258 17.64 -20.62 -24.87
CA GLU A 258 17.83 -20.62 -23.42
C GLU A 258 16.50 -20.26 -22.73
N THR A 259 16.28 -20.79 -21.53
CA THR A 259 15.15 -20.37 -20.68
C THR A 259 15.71 -19.93 -19.34
N ARG A 260 15.59 -18.63 -19.04
CA ARG A 260 16.00 -18.02 -17.78
C ARG A 260 14.77 -17.83 -16.88
N LYS A 261 15.01 -17.54 -15.62
CA LYS A 261 13.97 -17.17 -14.65
C LYS A 261 14.29 -15.83 -14.02
N THR A 262 13.27 -15.02 -13.75
CA THR A 262 13.43 -13.78 -12.98
C THR A 262 13.71 -14.07 -11.50
N ASP A 263 14.27 -13.09 -10.80
CA ASP A 263 14.37 -13.14 -9.34
C ASP A 263 12.97 -13.20 -8.69
N SER A 264 12.86 -13.85 -7.53
CA SER A 264 11.58 -13.97 -6.84
C SER A 264 11.17 -12.68 -6.13
N LYS A 265 9.88 -12.35 -6.26
CA LYS A 265 9.20 -11.26 -5.57
C LYS A 265 8.96 -11.51 -4.08
N LYS A 266 9.19 -12.70 -3.54
CA LYS A 266 8.98 -13.00 -2.10
C LYS A 266 9.77 -12.06 -1.19
N SER A 267 11.08 -11.89 -1.45
CA SER A 267 11.94 -10.97 -0.70
C SER A 267 11.41 -9.53 -0.72
N GLU A 268 10.85 -9.09 -1.85
CA GLU A 268 10.26 -7.75 -2.00
C GLU A 268 8.95 -7.62 -1.21
N ILE A 269 8.09 -8.63 -1.29
CA ILE A 269 6.80 -8.71 -0.57
C ILE A 269 7.02 -8.69 0.94
N THR A 270 7.87 -9.58 1.47
CA THR A 270 8.13 -9.67 2.92
C THR A 270 8.79 -8.41 3.46
N LYS A 271 9.70 -7.80 2.70
CA LYS A 271 10.31 -6.50 3.02
C LYS A 271 9.27 -5.39 3.05
N ASN A 272 8.36 -5.34 2.07
CA ASN A 272 7.31 -4.32 2.04
C ASN A 272 6.32 -4.48 3.21
N ILE A 273 5.93 -5.71 3.58
CA ILE A 273 5.15 -5.97 4.81
C ILE A 273 5.85 -5.38 6.04
N ALA A 274 7.14 -5.66 6.24
CA ALA A 274 7.91 -5.12 7.37
C ALA A 274 8.00 -3.59 7.36
N LEU A 275 8.29 -2.98 6.20
CA LEU A 275 8.35 -1.52 6.03
C LEU A 275 7.00 -0.84 6.28
N ILE A 276 5.88 -1.48 5.94
CA ILE A 276 4.54 -0.96 6.26
C ILE A 276 4.31 -0.96 7.77
N TYR A 277 4.61 -2.05 8.48
CA TYR A 277 4.46 -2.10 9.94
C TYR A 277 5.34 -1.06 10.66
N ILE A 278 6.59 -0.87 10.21
CA ILE A 278 7.48 0.22 10.68
C ILE A 278 6.85 1.60 10.40
N SER A 279 6.21 1.77 9.25
CA SER A 279 5.55 3.03 8.86
C SER A 279 4.24 3.30 9.62
N GLN A 280 3.63 2.26 10.19
CA GLN A 280 2.45 2.35 11.06
C GLN A 280 2.79 2.44 12.57
N GLY A 281 4.07 2.31 12.96
CA GLY A 281 4.48 2.24 14.37
C GLY A 281 3.99 0.98 15.09
N LYS A 282 3.77 -0.12 14.34
CA LYS A 282 3.33 -1.42 14.85
C LYS A 282 4.57 -2.28 15.12
N ASP A 283 5.30 -1.93 16.17
CA ASP A 283 6.68 -2.40 16.40
C ASP A 283 6.81 -3.92 16.60
N GLU A 284 5.81 -4.55 17.23
CA GLU A 284 5.77 -6.01 17.39
C GLU A 284 5.57 -6.75 16.05
N GLU A 285 4.65 -6.27 15.22
CA GLU A 285 4.40 -6.81 13.88
C GLU A 285 5.55 -6.51 12.92
N ALA A 286 6.20 -5.35 13.05
CA ALA A 286 7.41 -4.99 12.33
C ALA A 286 8.55 -5.98 12.61
N LEU A 287 8.82 -6.29 13.89
CA LEU A 287 9.81 -7.29 14.28
C LEU A 287 9.48 -8.68 13.70
N LYS A 288 8.23 -9.12 13.79
CA LYS A 288 7.78 -10.43 13.27
C LYS A 288 7.91 -10.52 11.74
N ALA A 289 7.54 -9.45 11.02
CA ALA A 289 7.67 -9.38 9.56
C ALA A 289 9.13 -9.24 9.10
N MET A 290 9.97 -8.53 9.86
CA MET A 290 11.40 -8.38 9.58
C MET A 290 12.13 -9.74 9.66
N GLU A 291 11.87 -10.54 10.70
CA GLU A 291 12.41 -11.91 10.79
C GLU A 291 11.92 -12.82 9.65
N ALA A 292 10.66 -12.68 9.22
CA ALA A 292 10.15 -13.41 8.05
C ALA A 292 10.87 -13.00 6.76
N ALA A 293 11.12 -11.69 6.56
CA ALA A 293 11.85 -11.19 5.40
C ALA A 293 13.33 -11.63 5.39
N LYS A 294 13.99 -11.61 6.56
CA LYS A 294 15.38 -12.06 6.72
C LYS A 294 15.54 -13.56 6.51
N LYS A 295 14.48 -14.35 6.73
CA LYS A 295 14.47 -15.78 6.40
C LYS A 295 14.42 -16.04 4.88
N GLU A 296 13.72 -15.19 4.13
CA GLU A 296 13.64 -15.30 2.67
C GLU A 296 14.91 -14.77 1.99
N ASN A 297 15.47 -13.67 2.50
CA ASN A 297 16.71 -13.08 2.00
C ASN A 297 17.60 -12.56 3.15
N PRO A 298 18.48 -13.40 3.72
CA PRO A 298 19.32 -13.04 4.86
C PRO A 298 20.44 -12.05 4.52
N ASP A 299 20.70 -11.83 3.23
CA ASP A 299 21.82 -11.02 2.74
C ASP A 299 21.42 -9.67 2.13
N ASP A 300 20.12 -9.34 2.05
CA ASP A 300 19.64 -8.03 1.59
C ASP A 300 20.10 -6.90 2.52
N THR A 301 21.15 -6.19 2.11
CA THR A 301 21.69 -5.02 2.82
C THR A 301 20.65 -3.91 3.03
N SER A 302 19.66 -3.78 2.14
CA SER A 302 18.59 -2.78 2.29
C SER A 302 17.51 -3.21 3.29
N LEU A 303 17.37 -4.52 3.53
CA LEU A 303 16.58 -5.06 4.64
C LEU A 303 17.33 -4.92 5.97
N MET A 304 18.64 -5.18 5.99
CA MET A 304 19.51 -4.89 7.16
C MET A 304 19.45 -3.40 7.55
N GLN A 305 19.47 -2.48 6.58
CA GLN A 305 19.33 -1.05 6.86
C GLN A 305 17.96 -0.73 7.49
N ALA A 306 16.87 -1.31 6.99
CA ALA A 306 15.55 -1.14 7.57
C ALA A 306 15.42 -1.72 8.99
N GLU A 307 16.06 -2.86 9.27
CA GLU A 307 16.15 -3.46 10.60
C GLU A 307 16.94 -2.55 11.57
N ALA A 308 18.06 -1.99 11.11
CA ALA A 308 18.85 -1.04 11.88
C ALA A 308 18.02 0.23 12.19
N ASP A 309 17.45 0.88 11.18
CA ASP A 309 16.67 2.11 11.35
C ASP A 309 15.46 1.91 12.29
N MET A 310 14.86 0.72 12.28
CA MET A 310 13.83 0.30 13.25
C MET A 310 14.41 0.23 14.68
N PHE A 311 15.49 -0.52 14.92
CA PHE A 311 16.09 -0.61 16.26
C PHE A 311 16.63 0.72 16.78
N TYR A 312 17.09 1.62 15.89
CA TYR A 312 17.47 2.98 16.27
C TYR A 312 16.27 3.79 16.77
N LYS A 313 15.11 3.75 16.08
CA LYS A 313 13.85 4.39 16.52
C LYS A 313 13.35 3.82 17.86
N LEU A 314 13.49 2.51 18.06
CA LEU A 314 13.18 1.83 19.32
C LEU A 314 14.16 2.12 20.47
N GLY A 315 15.21 2.94 20.23
CA GLY A 315 16.25 3.23 21.22
C GLY A 315 17.19 2.06 21.53
N ASN A 316 17.07 0.93 20.82
CA ASN A 316 17.92 -0.24 21.01
C ASN A 316 19.25 -0.09 20.22
N ILE A 317 20.08 0.84 20.71
CA ILE A 317 21.38 1.17 20.10
C ILE A 317 22.32 -0.05 20.04
N ALA A 318 22.16 -1.02 20.95
CA ALA A 318 22.92 -2.27 20.93
C ALA A 318 22.59 -3.13 19.69
N LYS A 319 21.30 -3.33 19.37
CA LYS A 319 20.90 -4.03 18.14
C LYS A 319 21.21 -3.25 16.87
N TYR A 320 21.02 -1.93 16.88
CA TYR A 320 21.46 -1.05 15.78
C TYR A 320 22.94 -1.28 15.45
N LYS A 321 23.82 -1.24 16.45
CA LYS A 321 25.28 -1.46 16.29
C LYS A 321 25.57 -2.84 15.70
N GLU A 322 24.98 -3.91 16.24
CA GLU A 322 25.17 -5.29 15.74
C GLU A 322 24.79 -5.46 14.26
N ILE A 323 23.78 -4.73 13.77
CA ILE A 323 23.33 -4.81 12.38
C ILE A 323 24.21 -3.94 11.48
N VAL A 324 24.51 -2.71 11.87
CA VAL A 324 25.36 -1.82 11.08
C VAL A 324 26.80 -2.35 10.98
N GLU A 325 27.30 -3.09 11.98
CA GLU A 325 28.57 -3.82 11.87
C GLU A 325 28.57 -4.85 10.73
N LYS A 326 27.43 -5.52 10.47
CA LYS A 326 27.28 -6.46 9.34
C LYS A 326 27.15 -5.75 8.00
N ILE A 327 26.56 -4.56 7.98
CA ILE A 327 26.49 -3.71 6.79
C ILE A 327 27.90 -3.20 6.43
N VAL A 328 28.65 -2.66 7.40
CA VAL A 328 30.03 -2.18 7.22
C VAL A 328 31.00 -3.32 6.87
N ALA A 329 30.73 -4.56 7.29
CA ALA A 329 31.47 -5.73 6.81
C ALA A 329 31.28 -6.02 5.30
N LYS A 330 30.22 -5.49 4.68
CA LYS A 330 29.96 -5.55 3.22
C LYS A 330 30.42 -4.27 2.50
N ASP A 331 30.33 -3.12 3.17
CA ASP A 331 30.73 -1.80 2.66
C ASP A 331 31.69 -1.10 3.66
N PRO A 332 32.99 -1.49 3.66
CA PRO A 332 33.96 -1.02 4.66
C PRO A 332 34.51 0.38 4.38
N GLU A 333 34.26 0.95 3.19
CA GLU A 333 34.69 2.29 2.81
C GLU A 333 33.60 3.35 3.09
N ASN A 334 32.53 2.97 3.79
CA ASN A 334 31.43 3.87 4.13
C ASN A 334 31.73 4.70 5.39
N ALA A 335 32.33 5.89 5.18
CA ALA A 335 32.68 6.81 6.26
C ALA A 335 31.49 7.20 7.16
N ASP A 336 30.29 7.35 6.60
CA ASP A 336 29.10 7.80 7.33
C ASP A 336 28.50 6.67 8.18
N LEU A 337 28.53 5.41 7.71
CA LEU A 337 28.19 4.24 8.54
C LEU A 337 29.22 4.01 9.67
N LEU A 338 30.52 4.16 9.38
CA LEU A 338 31.58 4.11 10.40
C LEU A 338 31.39 5.21 11.46
N TYR A 339 31.06 6.44 11.06
CA TYR A 339 30.70 7.50 11.99
C TYR A 339 29.49 7.12 12.86
N ASN A 340 28.44 6.54 12.28
CA ASN A 340 27.24 6.10 13.01
C ASN A 340 27.53 4.94 13.99
N LEU A 341 28.45 4.02 13.67
CA LEU A 341 28.99 3.05 14.63
C LEU A 341 29.74 3.73 15.78
N GLY A 342 30.51 4.78 15.49
CA GLY A 342 31.16 5.60 16.50
C GLY A 342 30.17 6.27 17.47
N VAL A 343 29.12 6.89 16.95
CA VAL A 343 28.03 7.49 17.74
C VAL A 343 27.34 6.43 18.60
N SER A 344 27.11 5.25 18.05
CA SER A 344 26.44 4.15 18.74
C SER A 344 27.29 3.54 19.85
N ALA A 345 28.58 3.35 19.60
CA ALA A 345 29.53 2.90 20.61
C ALA A 345 29.64 3.90 21.78
N ALA A 346 29.72 5.21 21.48
CA ALA A 346 29.77 6.27 22.50
C ALA A 346 28.49 6.31 23.35
N ARG A 347 27.30 6.18 22.73
CA ARG A 347 26.01 6.10 23.45
C ARG A 347 25.89 4.86 24.36
N LEU A 348 26.65 3.80 24.07
CA LEU A 348 26.74 2.58 24.90
C LEU A 348 27.87 2.65 25.94
N GLY A 349 28.58 3.78 26.06
CA GLY A 349 29.74 3.97 26.95
C GLY A 349 31.05 3.37 26.43
N ASN A 350 31.04 2.74 25.26
CA ASN A 350 32.20 2.05 24.66
C ASN A 350 33.11 3.04 23.92
N ASN A 351 33.66 4.01 24.65
CA ASN A 351 34.42 5.13 24.10
C ASN A 351 35.65 4.72 23.29
N ASP A 352 36.34 3.64 23.66
CA ASP A 352 37.51 3.15 22.89
C ASP A 352 37.10 2.67 21.49
N GLN A 353 36.02 1.89 21.38
CA GLN A 353 35.45 1.50 20.09
C GLN A 353 34.94 2.72 19.31
N ALA A 354 34.33 3.70 19.99
CA ALA A 354 33.88 4.93 19.35
C ALA A 354 35.05 5.69 18.70
N LEU A 355 36.15 5.85 19.42
CA LEU A 355 37.38 6.45 18.90
C LEU A 355 37.98 5.67 17.73
N GLU A 356 37.93 4.33 17.74
CA GLU A 356 38.36 3.51 16.60
C GLU A 356 37.49 3.75 15.37
N TYR A 357 36.16 3.66 15.50
CA TYR A 357 35.23 3.88 14.39
C TYR A 357 35.34 5.29 13.80
N TYR A 358 35.42 6.34 14.63
CA TYR A 358 35.63 7.71 14.13
C TYR A 358 36.99 7.87 13.43
N LYS A 359 38.06 7.26 13.94
CA LYS A 359 39.38 7.28 13.27
C LYS A 359 39.34 6.52 11.94
N ASN A 360 38.56 5.45 11.83
CA ASN A 360 38.37 4.73 10.57
C ASN A 360 37.55 5.56 9.57
N ALA A 361 36.48 6.23 9.99
CA ALA A 361 35.76 7.20 9.17
C ALA A 361 36.68 8.33 8.65
N LEU A 362 37.58 8.85 9.49
CA LEU A 362 38.55 9.89 9.12
C LEU A 362 39.70 9.42 8.21
N LYS A 363 39.97 8.11 8.10
CA LYS A 363 40.90 7.59 7.08
C LYS A 363 40.33 7.73 5.67
N ILE A 364 39.00 7.58 5.55
CA ILE A 364 38.26 7.67 4.29
C ILE A 364 37.91 9.13 3.96
N LYS A 365 37.44 9.87 4.97
CA LYS A 365 36.91 11.24 4.85
C LYS A 365 37.60 12.17 5.86
N PRO A 366 38.84 12.64 5.59
CA PRO A 366 39.65 13.38 6.56
C PRO A 366 39.10 14.75 7.00
N ASP A 367 38.09 15.26 6.31
CA ASP A 367 37.38 16.53 6.56
C ASP A 367 36.06 16.35 7.34
N TYR A 368 35.78 15.15 7.86
CA TYR A 368 34.53 14.85 8.58
C TYR A 368 34.48 15.54 9.96
N ALA A 369 34.08 16.81 9.98
CA ALA A 369 33.99 17.66 11.17
C ALA A 369 33.29 16.99 12.36
N SER A 370 32.16 16.32 12.14
CA SER A 370 31.41 15.63 13.21
C SER A 370 32.21 14.50 13.87
N ALA A 371 32.99 13.74 13.10
CA ALA A 371 33.86 12.69 13.64
C ALA A 371 35.02 13.30 14.45
N GLN A 372 35.61 14.40 13.95
CA GLN A 372 36.64 15.16 14.65
C GLN A 372 36.14 15.75 15.99
N ILE A 373 34.94 16.37 15.99
CA ILE A 373 34.31 16.93 17.20
C ILE A 373 33.98 15.83 18.21
N ASN A 374 33.47 14.68 17.77
CA ASN A 374 33.16 13.58 18.68
C ASN A 374 34.43 12.93 19.27
N ILE A 375 35.53 12.83 18.50
CA ILE A 375 36.84 12.44 19.04
C ILE A 375 37.32 13.45 20.08
N ALA A 376 37.27 14.75 19.77
CA ALA A 376 37.67 15.81 20.69
C ALA A 376 36.88 15.74 22.00
N SER A 377 35.55 15.60 21.93
CA SER A 377 34.65 15.46 23.08
C SER A 377 34.96 14.24 23.94
N ILE A 378 35.17 13.06 23.34
CA ILE A 378 35.54 11.85 24.08
C ILE A 378 36.90 12.02 24.78
N ILE A 379 37.90 12.58 24.12
CA ILE A 379 39.22 12.81 24.74
C ILE A 379 39.10 13.82 25.89
N LEU A 380 38.34 14.91 25.73
CA LEU A 380 38.09 15.90 26.78
C LEU A 380 37.35 15.32 27.99
N SER A 381 36.47 14.33 27.81
CA SER A 381 35.82 13.65 28.95
C SER A 381 36.83 13.01 29.92
N GLY A 382 38.03 12.64 29.44
CA GLY A 382 39.14 12.15 30.27
C GLY A 382 39.79 13.21 31.17
N GLU A 383 39.51 14.51 30.96
CA GLU A 383 40.03 15.59 31.81
C GLU A 383 39.51 15.49 33.25
N GLN A 384 38.22 15.17 33.43
CA GLN A 384 37.57 15.17 34.74
C GLN A 384 38.32 14.28 35.74
N ALA A 385 38.69 13.06 35.34
CA ALA A 385 39.43 12.13 36.18
C ALA A 385 40.83 12.66 36.57
N ILE A 386 41.47 13.47 35.73
CA ILE A 386 42.74 14.12 36.05
C ILE A 386 42.51 15.24 37.09
N VAL A 387 41.47 16.06 36.90
CA VAL A 387 41.12 17.16 37.81
C VAL A 387 40.69 16.63 39.19
N GLU A 388 39.89 15.56 39.24
CA GLU A 388 39.55 14.86 40.49
C GLU A 388 40.81 14.31 41.20
N GLU A 389 41.72 13.68 40.45
CA GLU A 389 42.98 13.18 41.02
C GLU A 389 43.92 14.31 41.49
N MET A 390 43.87 15.50 40.87
CA MET A 390 44.59 16.70 41.31
C MET A 390 43.97 17.33 42.57
N ASN A 391 42.64 17.38 42.65
CA ASN A 391 41.92 17.97 43.79
C ASN A 391 42.00 17.11 45.05
N GLY A 392 42.23 15.79 44.91
CA GLY A 392 42.43 14.85 46.03
C GLY A 392 43.84 14.84 46.64
N LEU A 393 44.74 15.76 46.24
CA LEU A 393 46.13 15.77 46.69
C LEU A 393 46.34 16.52 48.02
N GLY A 394 47.29 16.03 48.82
CA GLY A 394 47.75 16.69 50.05
C GLY A 394 48.79 17.78 49.79
N THR A 395 49.40 18.26 50.87
CA THR A 395 50.43 19.33 50.85
C THR A 395 51.86 18.80 51.04
N SER A 396 52.11 17.50 50.84
CA SER A 396 53.46 16.94 50.97
C SER A 396 54.32 17.16 49.73
N SER A 397 55.65 17.08 49.87
CA SER A 397 56.58 17.12 48.73
C SER A 397 56.33 16.03 47.68
N LYS A 398 55.70 14.91 48.07
CA LYS A 398 55.26 13.86 47.14
C LYS A 398 54.02 14.29 46.35
N ASP A 399 53.10 14.98 46.99
CA ASP A 399 51.85 15.44 46.39
C ASP A 399 52.11 16.53 45.34
N TYR A 400 52.98 17.50 45.63
CA TYR A 400 53.39 18.51 44.63
C TYR A 400 54.00 17.85 43.37
N LYS A 401 54.90 16.88 43.52
CA LYS A 401 55.44 16.12 42.38
C LYS A 401 54.38 15.34 41.61
N LYS A 402 53.33 14.85 42.28
CA LYS A 402 52.19 14.20 41.62
C LYS A 402 51.31 15.22 40.89
N TYR A 403 51.07 16.39 41.47
CA TYR A 403 50.36 17.50 40.84
C TYR A 403 51.02 17.93 39.53
N ASP A 404 52.35 18.05 39.49
CA ASP A 404 53.09 18.41 38.28
C ASP A 404 52.91 17.38 37.16
N VAL A 405 52.96 16.08 37.50
CA VAL A 405 52.70 14.98 36.54
C VAL A 405 51.26 15.01 36.02
N LEU A 406 50.27 15.30 36.87
CA LEU A 406 48.88 15.41 36.45
C LEU A 406 48.61 16.67 35.61
N LYS A 407 49.24 17.80 35.94
CA LYS A 407 49.22 19.01 35.12
C LYS A 407 49.78 18.72 33.72
N GLN A 408 50.92 18.04 33.63
CA GLN A 408 51.51 17.62 32.36
C GLN A 408 50.57 16.70 31.57
N LYS A 409 49.99 15.67 32.22
CA LYS A 409 48.99 14.77 31.64
C LYS A 409 47.77 15.53 31.10
N ARG A 410 47.30 16.58 31.79
CA ARG A 410 46.19 17.44 31.32
C ARG A 410 46.58 18.28 30.10
N GLN A 411 47.78 18.86 30.10
CA GLN A 411 48.30 19.60 28.95
C GLN A 411 48.51 18.71 27.72
N ASP A 412 48.98 17.48 27.89
CA ASP A 412 49.18 16.55 26.78
C ASP A 412 47.85 15.99 26.24
N LEU A 413 46.85 15.80 27.11
CA LEU A 413 45.46 15.57 26.70
C LEU A 413 44.96 16.70 25.81
N TYR A 414 45.05 17.97 26.25
CA TYR A 414 44.63 19.11 25.43
C TYR A 414 45.36 19.18 24.07
N LYS A 415 46.69 19.01 24.05
CA LYS A 415 47.48 18.99 22.80
C LYS A 415 47.00 17.91 21.83
N SER A 416 46.56 16.76 22.33
CA SER A 416 46.01 15.68 21.49
C SER A 416 44.64 16.02 20.89
N VAL A 417 43.89 16.96 21.49
CA VAL A 417 42.57 17.43 21.02
C VAL A 417 42.69 18.51 19.94
N VAL A 418 43.67 19.43 20.06
CA VAL A 418 43.92 20.55 19.13
C VAL A 418 43.79 20.17 17.64
N PRO A 419 44.49 19.14 17.11
CA PRO A 419 44.45 18.84 15.66
C PRO A 419 43.06 18.40 15.17
N TYR A 420 42.23 17.79 16.02
CA TYR A 420 40.86 17.43 15.65
C TYR A 420 39.97 18.68 15.60
N LEU A 421 40.08 19.59 16.58
CA LEU A 421 39.32 20.84 16.57
C LEU A 421 39.78 21.78 15.44
N GLU A 422 41.08 21.91 15.19
CA GLU A 422 41.60 22.67 14.04
C GLU A 422 41.10 22.07 12.70
N GLY A 423 41.04 20.74 12.58
CA GLY A 423 40.45 20.05 11.43
C GLY A 423 38.95 20.32 11.26
N ALA A 424 38.19 20.26 12.36
CA ALA A 424 36.75 20.53 12.33
C ALA A 424 36.45 21.99 11.98
N ILE A 425 37.23 22.93 12.51
CA ILE A 425 37.10 24.37 12.25
C ILE A 425 37.59 24.75 10.85
N LYS A 426 38.44 23.93 10.21
CA LYS A 426 38.78 24.06 8.79
C LYS A 426 37.61 23.64 7.88
N SER A 427 36.85 22.62 8.28
CA SER A 427 35.76 22.03 7.48
C SER A 427 34.41 22.72 7.72
N THR A 428 34.14 23.16 8.96
CA THR A 428 32.99 23.98 9.37
C THR A 428 33.49 25.26 10.07
N PRO A 429 33.84 26.31 9.31
CA PRO A 429 34.48 27.52 9.86
C PRO A 429 33.62 28.37 10.79
N ASP A 430 32.32 28.11 10.81
CA ASP A 430 31.26 28.75 11.57
C ASP A 430 30.89 27.99 12.87
N ASN A 431 31.54 26.85 13.16
CA ASN A 431 31.24 26.04 14.35
C ASN A 431 31.69 26.74 15.65
N ILE A 432 30.79 27.55 16.20
CA ILE A 432 30.95 28.34 17.43
C ILE A 432 31.41 27.48 18.62
N GLU A 433 30.88 26.27 18.78
CA GLU A 433 31.23 25.39 19.91
C GLU A 433 32.65 24.84 19.81
N ALA A 434 33.06 24.36 18.62
CA ALA A 434 34.43 23.92 18.37
C ALA A 434 35.43 25.08 18.56
N ILE A 435 35.13 26.28 18.06
CA ILE A 435 35.98 27.48 18.21
C ILE A 435 36.10 27.88 19.68
N ARG A 436 35.00 27.94 20.43
CA ARG A 436 35.00 28.28 21.86
C ARG A 436 35.76 27.23 22.69
N THR A 437 35.65 25.95 22.34
CA THR A 437 36.38 24.85 22.99
C THR A 437 37.88 24.95 22.71
N LEU A 438 38.28 25.21 21.47
CA LEU A 438 39.69 25.36 21.08
C LEU A 438 40.32 26.64 21.70
N MET A 439 39.57 27.74 21.77
CA MET A 439 39.96 28.95 22.50
C MET A 439 40.27 28.65 23.97
N ASN A 440 39.39 27.93 24.66
CA ASN A 440 39.59 27.54 26.06
C ASN A 440 40.81 26.64 26.24
N ILE A 441 41.02 25.68 25.32
CA ILE A 441 42.20 24.82 25.28
C ILE A 441 43.49 25.63 25.13
N PHE A 442 43.54 26.58 24.19
CA PHE A 442 44.72 27.43 24.00
C PHE A 442 45.03 28.28 25.23
N TYR A 443 44.01 28.82 25.93
CA TYR A 443 44.22 29.49 27.22
C TYR A 443 44.76 28.57 28.33
N GLN A 444 44.45 27.27 28.32
CA GLN A 444 45.02 26.30 29.27
C GLN A 444 46.43 25.79 28.88
N LEU A 445 46.88 26.12 27.67
CA LEU A 445 48.20 25.78 27.13
C LEU A 445 49.15 26.99 27.06
N ASP A 446 48.70 28.18 27.49
CA ASP A 446 49.39 29.46 27.33
C ASP A 446 49.72 29.78 25.83
N ASP A 447 48.91 29.28 24.90
CA ASP A 447 49.12 29.40 23.44
C ASP A 447 48.50 30.72 22.90
N PRO A 448 49.27 31.57 22.19
CA PRO A 448 48.79 32.85 21.65
C PRO A 448 47.62 32.73 20.66
N LYS A 449 47.39 31.55 20.05
CA LYS A 449 46.21 31.29 19.21
C LYS A 449 44.87 31.47 19.95
N ALA A 450 44.87 31.51 21.28
CA ALA A 450 43.67 31.81 22.07
C ALA A 450 43.01 33.13 21.64
N GLU A 451 43.80 34.19 21.38
CA GLU A 451 43.26 35.48 20.93
C GLU A 451 42.76 35.43 19.46
N GLU A 452 43.35 34.59 18.61
CA GLU A 452 42.84 34.35 17.24
C GLU A 452 41.45 33.72 17.28
N MET A 453 41.29 32.63 18.06
CA MET A 453 40.01 31.93 18.20
C MET A 453 38.95 32.82 18.87
N LYS A 454 39.34 33.63 19.85
CA LYS A 454 38.47 34.64 20.51
C LYS A 454 37.99 35.73 19.56
N ASN A 455 38.87 36.23 18.69
CA ASN A 455 38.47 37.22 17.68
C ASN A 455 37.57 36.59 16.60
N LYS A 456 37.84 35.34 16.20
CA LYS A 456 36.95 34.58 15.32
C LYS A 456 35.57 34.35 15.95
N LEU A 457 35.52 33.97 17.22
CA LEU A 457 34.28 33.77 17.99
C LEU A 457 33.44 35.05 18.04
N LYS A 458 34.05 36.19 18.40
CA LYS A 458 33.39 37.51 18.39
C LYS A 458 32.83 37.90 17.03
N ALA A 459 33.52 37.57 15.93
CA ALA A 459 33.06 37.88 14.58
C ALA A 459 31.82 37.07 14.17
N LEU A 460 31.64 35.85 14.73
CA LEU A 460 30.45 35.02 14.54
C LEU A 460 29.31 35.43 15.49
N GLU A 461 29.61 35.74 16.74
CA GLU A 461 28.60 36.10 17.76
C GLU A 461 28.07 37.54 17.61
N GLY A 462 28.87 38.46 17.06
CA GLY A 462 28.53 39.88 16.87
C GLY A 462 27.95 40.24 15.49
N GLY A 463 27.47 39.25 14.72
CA GLY A 463 27.02 39.41 13.33
C GLY A 463 25.51 39.60 13.12
N ASN A 464 24.72 39.86 14.17
CA ASN A 464 23.26 40.08 14.15
C ASN A 464 22.89 41.54 14.40
#